data_AF-A0A1F9PLX7-F1
#
_entry.id   AF-A0A1F9PLX7-F1
#
_cell.length_a   1.000
_cell.length_b   1.000
_cell.length_c   1.000
_cell.angle_alpha   90.00
_cell.angle_beta   90.00
_cell.angle_gamma   90.00
#
_symmetry.space_group_name_H-M   'P 1'
#
loop_
_entity.id
_entity.type
_entity.pdbx_description
1 polymer ?
#
loop_
_entity_poly.entity_id
_entity_poly.type
_entity_poly.pdbx_seq_one_letter_code
_entity_poly.pdbx_strand_id
1 'polypeptide(L)' 'MTTGTNASFDVESIDYLAAKSQFRTSEVVAFHHQRLALSAQGMELNVKDQKARFHKTINATVAGR' A
#
# COMPACT_ATOMS: atom_id res chain seq x y z
N MET A 1 7.35 16.08 -17.37
CA MET A 1 6.71 14.84 -17.84
C MET A 1 7.07 13.74 -16.83
N THR A 2 6.23 13.55 -15.82
CA THR A 2 6.40 12.52 -14.78
C THR A 2 5.53 11.32 -15.16
N THR A 3 6.14 10.31 -15.77
CA THR A 3 5.50 9.02 -16.02
C THR A 3 5.49 8.23 -14.71
N GLY A 4 4.47 8.48 -13.89
CA GLY A 4 4.18 7.70 -12.71
C GLY A 4 2.72 7.89 -12.35
N THR A 5 1.92 6.85 -12.51
CA THR A 5 0.67 6.70 -11.76
C THR A 5 1.03 6.86 -10.27
N ASN A 6 0.75 8.03 -9.69
CA ASN A 6 1.10 8.36 -8.31
C ASN A 6 0.30 7.49 -7.34
N ALA A 7 0.76 6.27 -7.12
CA ALA A 7 0.32 5.41 -6.05
C ALA A 7 1.15 5.75 -4.80
N SER A 8 0.50 6.08 -3.69
CA SER A 8 1.16 6.38 -2.42
C SER A 8 0.58 5.52 -1.30
N PHE A 9 1.43 5.27 -0.30
CA PHE A 9 1.08 4.58 0.93
C PHE A 9 1.42 5.48 2.10
N ASP A 10 0.43 5.80 2.91
CA ASP A 10 0.60 6.50 4.19
C ASP A 10 0.50 5.47 5.31
N VAL A 11 1.58 5.35 6.07
CA VAL A 11 1.70 4.42 7.19
C VAL A 11 2.62 5.04 8.24
N GLU A 12 2.32 4.81 9.51
CA GLU A 12 3.13 5.32 10.62
C GLU A 12 4.53 4.70 10.64
N SER A 13 4.62 3.38 10.46
CA SER A 13 5.90 2.66 10.44
C SER A 13 5.87 1.48 9.47
N ILE A 14 7.04 1.18 8.90
CA ILE A 14 7.23 0.09 7.97
C ILE A 14 8.61 -0.54 8.15
N ASP A 15 8.65 -1.87 8.20
CA ASP A 15 9.89 -2.63 8.25
C ASP A 15 10.32 -3.03 6.84
N TYR A 16 11.63 -3.01 6.58
CA TYR A 16 12.21 -3.63 5.40
C TYR A 16 12.86 -4.97 5.73
N LEU A 17 12.34 -6.05 5.14
CA LEU A 17 12.89 -7.40 5.23
C LEU A 17 13.81 -7.68 4.04
N ALA A 18 15.10 -7.40 4.21
CA ALA A 18 16.11 -7.55 3.16
C ALA A 18 16.16 -8.96 2.55
N ALA A 19 16.05 -10.02 3.37
CA ALA A 19 16.09 -11.41 2.92
C ALA A 19 14.99 -11.78 1.90
N LYS A 20 13.86 -11.06 1.92
CA LYS A 20 12.72 -11.27 1.02
C LYS A 20 12.52 -10.11 0.04
N SER A 21 13.33 -9.05 0.14
CA SER A 21 13.13 -7.79 -0.59
C SER A 21 11.69 -7.28 -0.47
N GLN A 22 11.21 -7.19 0.77
CA GLN A 22 9.80 -6.92 1.07
C GLN A 22 9.67 -5.86 2.17
N PHE A 23 8.76 -4.92 1.98
CA PHE A 23 8.29 -4.06 3.07
C PHE A 23 7.09 -4.70 3.77
N ARG A 24 7.01 -4.59 5.10
CA ARG A 24 5.86 -5.07 5.87
C ARG A 24 5.48 -4.09 6.97
N THR A 25 4.22 -4.13 7.37
CA THR A 25 3.71 -3.41 8.53
C THR A 25 2.50 -4.15 9.08
N SER A 26 2.28 -4.07 10.40
CA SER A 26 1.04 -4.49 11.07
C SER A 26 0.08 -3.32 11.31
N GLU A 27 0.53 -2.10 11.06
CA GLU A 27 -0.22 -0.88 11.31
C GLU A 27 -1.32 -0.64 10.27
N VAL A 28 -2.13 0.38 10.51
CA VAL A 28 -3.09 0.87 9.52
C VAL A 28 -2.33 1.53 8.37
N VAL A 29 -2.69 1.15 7.15
CA VAL A 29 -2.15 1.70 5.91
C VAL A 29 -3.28 2.34 5.13
N ALA A 30 -3.06 3.58 4.69
CA ALA A 30 -3.89 4.23 3.69
C ALA A 30 -3.16 4.18 2.34
N PHE A 31 -3.82 3.60 1.33
CA PHE A 31 -3.33 3.51 -0.04
C PHE A 31 -4.16 4.42 -0.93
N HIS A 32 -3.48 5.27 -1.68
CA HIS A 32 -4.10 6.20 -2.60
C HIS A 32 -3.56 5.95 -4.00
N HIS A 33 -4.46 5.70 -4.95
CA HIS A 33 -4.09 5.58 -6.35
C HIS A 33 -5.22 6.11 -7.25
N GLN A 34 -4.98 7.25 -7.88
CA GLN A 34 -5.98 7.95 -8.70
C GLN A 34 -7.28 8.21 -7.92
N ARG A 35 -8.34 7.45 -8.20
CA ARG A 35 -9.68 7.55 -7.57
C ARG A 35 -9.92 6.50 -6.50
N LEU A 36 -8.98 5.57 -6.34
CA LEU A 36 -9.04 4.51 -5.36
C LEU A 36 -8.37 4.99 -4.07
N ALA A 37 -9.14 4.96 -2.98
CA ALA A 37 -8.63 5.05 -1.63
C ALA A 37 -8.92 3.72 -0.94
N LEU A 38 -7.90 3.10 -0.36
CA LEU A 38 -8.01 1.86 0.40
C LEU A 38 -7.39 2.06 1.77
N SER A 39 -8.07 1.65 2.83
CA SER A 39 -7.53 1.54 4.17
C SER A 39 -7.53 0.08 4.58
N ALA A 40 -6.42 -0.40 5.14
CA ALA A 40 -6.30 -1.76 5.64
C ALA A 40 -5.38 -1.81 6.86
N GLN A 41 -5.59 -2.82 7.72
CA GLN A 41 -4.68 -3.14 8.80
C GLN A 41 -3.70 -4.22 8.34
N GLY A 42 -2.42 -3.84 8.33
CA GLY A 42 -1.31 -4.66 7.90
C GLY A 42 -1.16 -4.76 6.38
N MET A 43 0.08 -4.68 5.92
CA MET A 43 0.44 -4.72 4.51
C MET A 43 1.80 -5.40 4.31
N GLU A 44 1.91 -6.10 3.18
CA GLU A 44 3.15 -6.61 2.61
C GLU A 44 3.35 -6.06 1.19
N LEU A 45 4.46 -5.37 0.91
CA LEU A 45 4.82 -4.89 -0.43
C LEU A 45 6.09 -5.57 -0.93
N ASN A 46 5.97 -6.35 -1.99
CA ASN A 46 7.11 -6.97 -2.66
C ASN A 46 7.77 -5.96 -3.60
N VAL A 47 9.07 -5.69 -3.41
CA VAL A 47 9.81 -4.68 -4.19
C VAL A 47 10.07 -5.13 -5.63
N LYS A 48 10.28 -6.43 -5.86
CA LYS A 48 10.59 -6.97 -7.20
C LYS A 48 9.39 -6.84 -8.14
N ASP A 49 8.22 -7.21 -7.65
CA ASP A 49 7.01 -7.30 -8.48
C ASP A 49 6.10 -6.08 -8.31
N GLN A 50 6.43 -5.16 -7.38
CA GLN A 50 5.62 -4.01 -7.00
C GLN A 50 4.18 -4.38 -6.61
N LYS A 51 4.00 -5.53 -5.97
CA LYS A 51 2.69 -6.04 -5.53
C LYS A 51 2.52 -5.83 -4.03
N ALA A 52 1.47 -5.09 -3.67
CA ALA A 52 0.99 -4.95 -2.30
C ALA A 52 -0.08 -6.01 -1.97
N ARG A 53 0.00 -6.60 -0.79
CA ARG A 53 -1.01 -7.47 -0.20
C ARG A 53 -1.46 -6.86 1.12
N PHE A 54 -2.77 -6.79 1.33
CA PHE A 54 -3.38 -6.27 2.55
C PHE A 54 -4.03 -7.42 3.31
N HIS A 55 -3.87 -7.47 4.62
CA HIS A 55 -4.20 -8.66 5.40
C HIS A 55 -5.56 -8.58 6.11
N LYS A 56 -5.93 -7.42 6.67
CA LYS A 56 -7.14 -7.28 7.51
C LYS A 56 -7.87 -5.95 7.30
N THR A 57 -9.17 -5.95 7.59
CA THR A 57 -10.03 -4.75 7.67
C THR A 57 -9.91 -3.86 6.44
N ILE A 58 -10.20 -4.40 5.27
CA ILE A 58 -10.04 -3.69 4.00
C ILE A 58 -11.30 -2.86 3.74
N ASN A 59 -11.16 -1.54 3.86
CA ASN A 59 -12.17 -0.58 3.43
C ASN A 59 -11.68 0.09 2.15
N ALA A 60 -12.39 -0.13 1.05
CA ALA A 60 -12.04 0.46 -0.24
C ALA A 60 -13.17 1.36 -0.73
N THR A 61 -12.81 2.58 -1.10
CA THR A 61 -13.72 3.58 -1.66
C THR A 61 -13.18 4.01 -3.02
N VAL A 62 -14.06 4.01 -4.01
CA VAL A 62 -13.77 4.61 -5.32
C VAL A 62 -14.55 5.91 -5.38
N ALA A 63 -13.87 7.04 -5.49
CA ALA A 63 -14.54 8.34 -5.61
C ALA A 63 -15.43 8.33 -6.85
N GLY A 64 -16.75 8.53 -6.66
CA GLY A 64 -17.75 8.70 -7.72
C GLY A 64 -17.52 9.99 -8.51
N ARG A 65 -18.07 10.07 -9.73
CA ARG A 65 -17.84 11.18 -10.67
C ARG A 65 -18.78 12.35 -10.37
#